data_AF-V9HKY2-F1
#
_entry.id   AF-V9HKY2-F1
#
_cell.length_a   1.000
_cell.length_b   1.000
_cell.length_c   1.000
_cell.angle_alpha   90.00
_cell.angle_beta   90.00
_cell.angle_gamma   90.00
#
_symmetry.space_group_name_H-M   'P 1'
#
loop_
_entity.id
_entity.type
_entity.pdbx_description
1 polymer ?
#
loop_
_entity_poly.entity_id
_entity_poly.type
_entity_poly.pdbx_seq_one_letter_code
_entity_poly.pdbx_strand_id
1 'polypeptide(L)'
;MTSKFSPKTIQQLDDNLEREHATIDIFNQAMEDNDADTAREVCEFVINDDETRNSGYSRGWQFHCLKWLTAHYIVRWQNSPDDSEEETIALDGLMESLWKHKWLIGSLPCDVSLSQDDIKEATDSMSTLYKDFELSQAMVYKARLEQNIYMGNVADAKKNFAKWQSEEKDNMSDCDACEQNTLIAYYNFIGDHKKVEQLAKPILSGKLTCSEVPHTTYPPVINSMIQLGKLDEAQEILNDAIELIRESSEHFLWLMSLMIQFAMRLNNQDLALELLDEFSNNIVKSIKNNHFEYLQYLIAVAPFNDEALIAARGLAKNFDDRNGNRHYQNQLDFLFTPPTLH
;
A
#
# COMPACT_ATOMS: atom_id res chain seq x y z
N MET A 1 -1.28 18.23 -29.33
CA MET A 1 -2.73 18.28 -29.65
C MET A 1 -3.46 18.59 -28.34
N THR A 2 -4.69 19.11 -28.35
CA THR A 2 -5.45 19.26 -27.08
C THR A 2 -5.76 17.87 -26.53
N SER A 3 -5.34 17.59 -25.30
CA SER A 3 -5.57 16.31 -24.64
C SER A 3 -7.03 15.89 -24.69
N LYS A 4 -7.27 14.60 -24.98
CA LYS A 4 -8.60 13.98 -24.95
C LYS A 4 -8.99 13.54 -23.53
N PHE A 5 -8.06 13.59 -22.58
CA PHE A 5 -8.26 13.13 -21.22
C PHE A 5 -8.94 14.21 -20.35
N SER A 6 -9.94 13.78 -19.57
CA SER A 6 -10.70 14.65 -18.66
C SER A 6 -10.72 14.02 -17.26
N PRO A 7 -9.85 14.47 -16.33
CA PRO A 7 -9.84 14.00 -14.95
C PRO A 7 -11.22 14.09 -14.28
N LYS A 8 -11.96 15.18 -14.56
CA LYS A 8 -13.31 15.40 -14.01
C LYS A 8 -14.30 14.33 -14.44
N THR A 9 -14.18 13.81 -15.66
CA THR A 9 -15.06 12.76 -16.17
C THR A 9 -14.76 11.43 -15.48
N ILE A 10 -13.49 11.12 -15.24
CA ILE A 10 -13.12 9.91 -14.50
C ILE A 10 -13.57 9.99 -13.04
N GLN A 11 -13.39 11.13 -12.39
CA GLN A 11 -13.80 11.35 -10.99
C GLN A 11 -15.32 11.24 -10.77
N GLN A 12 -16.13 11.39 -11.81
CA GLN A 12 -17.59 11.23 -11.75
C GLN A 12 -18.06 9.78 -11.74
N LEU A 13 -17.18 8.82 -12.05
CA LEU A 13 -17.51 7.40 -11.96
C LEU A 13 -17.57 6.99 -10.48
N ASP A 14 -18.59 6.21 -10.10
CA ASP A 14 -18.90 5.89 -8.70
C ASP A 14 -18.02 4.77 -8.12
N ASP A 15 -17.36 3.99 -8.97
CA ASP A 15 -16.64 2.77 -8.59
C ASP A 15 -15.19 2.79 -9.11
N ASN A 16 -14.24 2.40 -8.27
CA ASN A 16 -12.81 2.44 -8.61
C ASN A 16 -12.42 1.47 -9.74
N LEU A 17 -13.12 0.34 -9.89
CA LEU A 17 -12.89 -0.58 -11.00
C LEU A 17 -13.33 0.03 -12.34
N GLU A 18 -14.46 0.75 -12.35
CA GLU A 18 -14.90 1.49 -13.55
C GLU A 18 -13.93 2.61 -13.93
N ARG A 19 -13.42 3.35 -12.93
CA ARG A 19 -12.36 4.35 -13.14
C ARG A 19 -11.11 3.75 -13.75
N GLU A 20 -10.66 2.62 -13.21
CA GLU A 20 -9.49 1.90 -13.71
C GLU A 20 -9.67 1.48 -15.17
N HIS A 21 -10.76 0.78 -15.50
CA HIS A 21 -11.05 0.39 -16.87
C HIS A 21 -11.10 1.59 -17.83
N ALA A 22 -11.78 2.68 -17.45
CA ALA A 22 -11.86 3.87 -18.28
C ALA A 22 -10.47 4.50 -18.53
N THR A 23 -9.59 4.55 -17.52
CA THR A 23 -8.22 5.05 -17.71
C THR A 23 -7.36 4.13 -18.57
N ILE A 24 -7.51 2.82 -18.44
CA ILE A 24 -6.83 1.84 -19.28
C ILE A 24 -7.25 2.00 -20.75
N ASP A 25 -8.56 2.14 -21.02
CA ASP A 25 -9.09 2.32 -22.37
C ASP A 25 -8.57 3.61 -23.03
N ILE A 26 -8.56 4.73 -22.28
CA ILE A 26 -8.03 6.00 -22.79
C ILE A 26 -6.52 5.91 -23.05
N PHE A 27 -5.77 5.29 -22.14
CA PHE A 27 -4.33 5.09 -22.32
C PHE A 27 -4.04 4.24 -23.56
N ASN A 28 -4.74 3.10 -23.73
CA ASN A 28 -4.56 2.22 -24.89
C ASN A 28 -4.88 2.95 -26.20
N GLN A 29 -5.98 3.72 -26.25
CA GLN A 29 -6.31 4.50 -27.44
C GLN A 29 -5.26 5.58 -27.73
N ALA A 30 -4.72 6.24 -26.71
CA ALA A 30 -3.64 7.20 -26.87
C ALA A 30 -2.37 6.55 -27.43
N MET A 31 -2.03 5.34 -26.97
CA MET A 31 -0.90 4.57 -27.51
C MET A 31 -1.13 4.17 -28.98
N GLU A 32 -2.35 3.77 -29.37
CA GLU A 32 -2.70 3.50 -30.77
C GLU A 32 -2.62 4.74 -31.66
N ASP A 33 -3.07 5.88 -31.14
CA ASP A 33 -3.06 7.18 -31.84
C ASP A 33 -1.66 7.83 -31.90
N ASN A 34 -0.65 7.25 -31.23
CA ASN A 34 0.66 7.86 -30.97
C ASN A 34 0.58 9.23 -30.25
N ASP A 35 -0.40 9.38 -29.35
CA ASP A 35 -0.64 10.57 -28.55
C ASP A 35 0.03 10.44 -27.17
N ALA A 36 1.34 10.70 -27.13
CA ALA A 36 2.13 10.61 -25.90
C ALA A 36 1.71 11.63 -24.83
N ASP A 37 1.13 12.77 -25.22
CA ASP A 37 0.66 13.79 -24.27
C ASP A 37 -0.54 13.26 -23.47
N THR A 38 -1.53 12.69 -24.16
CA THR A 38 -2.70 12.06 -23.49
C THR A 38 -2.27 10.87 -22.63
N ALA A 39 -1.37 10.01 -23.11
CA ALA A 39 -0.86 8.87 -22.34
C ALA A 39 -0.16 9.33 -21.04
N ARG A 40 0.68 10.37 -21.14
CA ARG A 40 1.34 11.00 -19.98
C ARG A 40 0.34 11.53 -18.97
N GLU A 41 -0.66 12.29 -19.40
CA GLU A 41 -1.67 12.86 -18.51
C GLU A 41 -2.51 11.78 -17.78
N VAL A 42 -2.83 10.67 -18.47
CA VAL A 42 -3.50 9.53 -17.82
C VAL A 42 -2.59 8.92 -16.76
N CYS A 43 -1.34 8.63 -17.10
CA CYS A 43 -0.41 8.03 -16.15
C CYS A 43 -0.16 8.96 -14.95
N GLU A 44 0.03 10.25 -15.18
CA GLU A 44 0.18 11.24 -14.10
C GLU A 44 -1.05 11.22 -13.19
N PHE A 45 -2.26 11.19 -13.74
CA PHE A 45 -3.49 11.12 -12.95
C PHE A 45 -3.66 9.82 -12.17
N VAL A 46 -3.29 8.68 -12.76
CA VAL A 46 -3.37 7.36 -12.10
C VAL A 46 -2.39 7.27 -10.94
N ILE A 47 -1.22 7.90 -11.04
CA ILE A 47 -0.21 7.90 -9.99
C ILE A 47 -0.44 9.02 -8.97
N ASN A 48 -0.94 10.20 -9.38
CA ASN A 48 -1.00 11.37 -8.52
C ASN A 48 -2.03 11.25 -7.40
N ASP A 49 -1.49 11.30 -6.20
CA ASP A 49 -2.00 12.02 -5.04
C ASP A 49 -0.77 12.74 -4.45
N ASP A 50 -0.91 14.01 -4.03
CA ASP A 50 0.22 14.96 -3.90
C ASP A 50 1.29 14.54 -2.86
N GLU A 51 0.99 13.57 -2.01
CA GLU A 51 1.93 13.02 -1.01
C GLU A 51 1.84 11.50 -0.81
N THR A 52 0.85 10.83 -1.41
CA THR A 52 0.50 9.42 -1.14
C THR A 52 0.15 8.66 -2.42
N ARG A 53 -0.10 7.36 -2.30
CA ARG A 53 -0.61 6.56 -3.41
C ARG A 53 -2.06 6.95 -3.72
N ASN A 54 -2.41 7.13 -5.00
CA ASN A 54 -3.82 7.21 -5.41
C ASN A 54 -4.52 5.86 -5.15
N SER A 55 -5.35 5.77 -4.12
CA SER A 55 -6.04 4.54 -3.72
C SER A 55 -7.15 4.12 -4.69
N GLY A 56 -7.50 4.98 -5.64
CA GLY A 56 -8.48 4.73 -6.70
C GLY A 56 -8.09 3.65 -7.71
N TYR A 57 -6.81 3.30 -7.80
CA TYR A 57 -6.29 2.36 -8.80
C TYR A 57 -5.57 1.17 -8.17
N SER A 58 -5.51 0.05 -8.87
CA SER A 58 -4.76 -1.15 -8.50
C SER A 58 -3.25 -0.90 -8.51
N ARG A 59 -2.48 -1.70 -7.77
CA ARG A 59 -1.01 -1.59 -7.79
C ARG A 59 -0.46 -1.97 -9.16
N GLY A 60 -1.02 -2.97 -9.83
CA GLY A 60 -0.61 -3.36 -11.18
C GLY A 60 -0.76 -2.21 -12.18
N TRP A 61 -1.91 -1.53 -12.18
CA TRP A 61 -2.13 -0.42 -13.11
C TRP A 61 -1.25 0.79 -12.81
N GLN A 62 -1.08 1.14 -11.54
CA GLN A 62 -0.13 2.17 -11.14
C GLN A 62 1.30 1.79 -11.53
N PHE A 63 1.71 0.54 -11.33
CA PHE A 63 3.06 0.13 -11.69
C PHE A 63 3.30 0.26 -13.19
N HIS A 64 2.31 -0.08 -14.01
CA HIS A 64 2.36 0.14 -15.45
C HIS A 64 2.55 1.63 -15.80
N CYS A 65 1.71 2.50 -15.25
CA CYS A 65 1.76 3.94 -15.47
C CYS A 65 3.10 4.55 -15.03
N LEU A 66 3.63 4.13 -13.88
CA LEU A 66 4.91 4.60 -13.37
C LEU A 66 6.09 4.14 -14.26
N LYS A 67 6.08 2.87 -14.71
CA LYS A 67 7.09 2.34 -15.63
C LYS A 67 7.05 3.11 -16.96
N TRP A 68 5.86 3.42 -17.47
CA TRP A 68 5.69 4.21 -18.69
C TRP A 68 6.20 5.64 -18.52
N LEU A 69 5.83 6.34 -17.45
CA LEU A 69 6.29 7.72 -17.18
C LEU A 69 7.81 7.79 -17.05
N THR A 70 8.40 6.83 -16.34
CA THR A 70 9.86 6.76 -16.18
C THR A 70 10.56 6.61 -17.52
N ALA A 71 10.09 5.70 -18.36
CA ALA A 71 10.64 5.53 -19.71
C ALA A 71 10.42 6.78 -20.59
N HIS A 72 9.23 7.39 -20.50
CA HIS A 72 8.89 8.62 -21.23
C HIS A 72 9.85 9.76 -20.89
N TYR A 73 10.09 10.00 -19.59
CA TYR A 73 10.97 11.07 -19.13
C TYR A 73 12.45 10.79 -19.41
N ILE A 74 12.91 9.55 -19.31
CA ILE A 74 14.27 9.16 -19.74
C ILE A 74 14.48 9.47 -21.22
N VAL A 75 13.54 9.10 -22.09
CA VAL A 75 13.66 9.35 -23.53
C VAL A 75 13.62 10.85 -23.82
N ARG A 76 12.77 11.63 -23.15
CA ARG A 76 12.76 13.09 -23.32
C ARG A 76 14.08 13.72 -22.89
N TRP A 77 14.61 13.33 -21.74
CA TRP A 77 15.87 13.85 -21.22
C TRP A 77 17.05 13.52 -22.14
N GLN A 78 17.13 12.29 -22.66
CA GLN A 78 18.19 11.89 -23.59
C GLN A 78 18.15 12.62 -24.95
N ASN A 79 17.00 13.18 -25.32
CA ASN A 79 16.80 13.87 -26.60
C ASN A 79 16.67 15.39 -26.46
N SER A 80 16.69 15.94 -25.24
CA SER A 80 16.70 17.39 -25.02
C SER A 80 18.09 17.98 -25.27
N PRO A 81 18.19 19.22 -25.80
CA PRO A 81 19.45 19.94 -25.86
C PRO A 81 20.00 20.22 -24.46
N ASP A 82 21.31 20.13 -24.29
CA ASP A 82 22.00 20.46 -23.03
C ASP A 82 21.63 21.88 -22.54
N ASP A 83 21.37 22.01 -21.25
CA ASP A 83 21.00 23.23 -20.53
C ASP A 83 19.69 23.89 -21.01
N SER A 84 18.78 23.11 -21.62
CA SER A 84 17.49 23.62 -22.10
C SER A 84 16.36 23.53 -21.07
N GLU A 85 15.30 24.30 -21.30
CA GLU A 85 14.07 24.20 -20.50
C GLU A 85 13.43 22.81 -20.64
N GLU A 86 13.50 22.20 -21.84
CA GLU A 86 13.01 20.86 -22.09
C GLU A 86 13.81 19.79 -21.32
N GLU A 87 15.13 19.96 -21.19
CA GLU A 87 15.95 19.08 -20.36
C GLU A 87 15.53 19.16 -18.89
N THR A 88 15.35 20.38 -18.38
CA THR A 88 14.93 20.63 -17.00
C THR A 88 13.58 19.96 -16.72
N ILE A 89 12.57 20.17 -17.58
CA ILE A 89 11.24 19.56 -17.44
C ILE A 89 11.33 18.03 -17.47
N ALA A 90 12.15 17.47 -18.35
CA ALA A 90 12.28 16.02 -18.46
C ALA A 90 12.96 15.41 -17.23
N LEU A 91 14.00 16.07 -16.70
CA LEU A 91 14.68 15.65 -15.51
C LEU A 91 13.78 15.76 -14.28
N ASP A 92 13.01 16.84 -14.13
CA ASP A 92 12.06 17.01 -13.04
C ASP A 92 11.01 15.89 -13.02
N GLY A 93 10.39 15.59 -14.18
CA GLY A 93 9.43 14.49 -14.29
C GLY A 93 10.04 13.11 -14.03
N LEU A 94 11.32 12.91 -14.40
CA LEU A 94 12.05 11.69 -14.07
C LEU A 94 12.30 11.59 -12.56
N MET A 95 12.78 12.64 -11.92
CA MET A 95 13.04 12.67 -10.48
C MET A 95 11.75 12.47 -9.68
N GLU A 96 10.63 13.05 -10.12
CA GLU A 96 9.32 12.80 -9.54
C GLU A 96 8.89 11.34 -9.70
N SER A 97 9.13 10.73 -10.87
CA SER A 97 8.88 9.31 -11.09
C SER A 97 9.72 8.44 -10.15
N LEU A 98 11.01 8.72 -10.00
CA LEU A 98 11.91 7.99 -9.09
C LEU A 98 11.48 8.14 -7.63
N TRP A 99 11.00 9.32 -7.22
CA TRP A 99 10.42 9.52 -5.90
C TRP A 99 9.18 8.64 -5.69
N LYS A 100 8.28 8.56 -6.68
CA LYS A 100 7.07 7.73 -6.63
C LYS A 100 7.34 6.22 -6.57
N HIS A 101 8.52 5.76 -7.01
CA HIS A 101 8.92 4.35 -6.86
C HIS A 101 8.95 3.92 -5.39
N LYS A 102 9.32 4.82 -4.48
CA LYS A 102 9.66 4.49 -3.10
C LYS A 102 8.50 3.88 -2.30
N TRP A 103 7.27 4.33 -2.57
CA TRP A 103 6.06 3.84 -1.89
C TRP A 103 5.31 2.80 -2.72
N LEU A 104 5.34 2.90 -4.06
CA LEU A 104 4.58 1.96 -4.89
C LEU A 104 5.22 0.57 -4.90
N ILE A 105 6.54 0.49 -5.09
CA ILE A 105 7.24 -0.77 -5.33
C ILE A 105 7.18 -1.71 -4.11
N GLY A 106 7.26 -1.15 -2.91
CA GLY A 106 7.12 -1.90 -1.66
C GLY A 106 5.77 -2.62 -1.53
N SER A 107 4.72 -2.04 -2.12
CA SER A 107 3.34 -2.52 -2.00
C SER A 107 2.87 -3.43 -3.15
N LEU A 108 3.68 -3.65 -4.20
CA LEU A 108 3.28 -4.49 -5.34
C LEU A 108 2.76 -5.88 -4.96
N PRO A 109 3.28 -6.57 -3.92
CA PRO A 109 2.74 -7.87 -3.54
C PRO A 109 1.29 -7.84 -3.06
N CYS A 110 0.70 -6.66 -2.78
CA CYS A 110 -0.73 -6.50 -2.50
C CYS A 110 -1.62 -6.79 -3.71
N ASP A 111 -1.05 -6.86 -4.93
CA ASP A 111 -1.77 -7.27 -6.13
C ASP A 111 -1.43 -8.71 -6.49
N VAL A 112 -2.42 -9.60 -6.34
CA VAL A 112 -2.24 -11.04 -6.60
C VAL A 112 -2.00 -11.36 -8.08
N SER A 113 -2.31 -10.42 -8.99
CA SER A 113 -2.10 -10.61 -10.43
C SER A 113 -0.62 -10.50 -10.84
N LEU A 114 0.20 -9.82 -10.05
CA LEU A 114 1.64 -9.70 -10.30
C LEU A 114 2.37 -10.96 -9.84
N SER A 115 3.26 -11.47 -10.69
CA SER A 115 4.10 -12.63 -10.34
C SER A 115 5.25 -12.23 -9.41
N GLN A 116 5.92 -13.22 -8.81
CA GLN A 116 7.15 -12.95 -8.04
C GLN A 116 8.26 -12.33 -8.89
N ASP A 117 8.33 -12.72 -10.17
CA ASP A 117 9.32 -12.18 -11.10
C ASP A 117 9.02 -10.70 -11.41
N ASP A 118 7.76 -10.32 -11.59
CA ASP A 118 7.36 -8.91 -11.77
C ASP A 118 7.74 -8.05 -10.56
N ILE A 119 7.43 -8.55 -9.35
CA ILE A 119 7.74 -7.88 -8.08
C ILE A 119 9.25 -7.70 -7.90
N LYS A 120 10.03 -8.73 -8.26
CA LYS A 120 11.49 -8.69 -8.20
C LYS A 120 12.06 -7.73 -9.23
N GLU A 121 11.62 -7.81 -10.49
CA GLU A 121 12.05 -6.93 -11.59
C GLU A 121 11.82 -5.46 -11.22
N ALA A 122 10.70 -5.13 -10.57
CA ALA A 122 10.43 -3.78 -10.11
C ALA A 122 11.52 -3.24 -9.18
N THR A 123 11.92 -4.01 -8.16
CA THR A 123 12.98 -3.57 -7.23
C THR A 123 14.38 -3.56 -7.86
N ASP A 124 14.65 -4.45 -8.79
CA ASP A 124 15.94 -4.49 -9.50
C ASP A 124 16.06 -3.31 -10.47
N SER A 125 14.96 -2.94 -11.15
CA SER A 125 14.87 -1.75 -11.98
C SER A 125 15.04 -0.48 -11.16
N MET A 126 14.34 -0.38 -10.02
CA MET A 126 14.51 0.72 -9.05
C MET A 126 15.97 0.82 -8.57
N SER A 127 16.61 -0.29 -8.23
CA SER A 127 18.02 -0.30 -7.81
C SER A 127 18.97 0.20 -8.88
N THR A 128 18.72 -0.18 -10.15
CA THR A 128 19.53 0.25 -11.29
C THR A 128 19.37 1.74 -11.51
N LEU A 129 18.12 2.22 -11.62
CA LEU A 129 17.83 3.64 -11.76
C LEU A 129 18.43 4.47 -10.62
N TYR A 130 18.29 4.02 -9.38
CA TYR A 130 18.82 4.78 -8.24
C TYR A 130 20.36 4.86 -8.29
N LYS A 131 21.06 3.83 -8.78
CA LYS A 131 22.51 3.91 -8.98
C LYS A 131 22.90 4.85 -10.11
N ASP A 132 22.15 4.80 -11.22
CA ASP A 132 22.41 5.65 -12.38
C ASP A 132 22.26 7.14 -12.05
N PHE A 133 21.40 7.46 -11.07
CA PHE A 133 21.16 8.83 -10.57
C PHE A 133 21.87 9.13 -9.23
N GLU A 134 22.82 8.30 -8.80
CA GLU A 134 23.60 8.46 -7.56
C GLU A 134 22.75 8.61 -6.28
N LEU A 135 21.58 7.97 -6.26
CA LEU A 135 20.64 7.92 -5.14
C LEU A 135 20.95 6.76 -4.19
N SER A 136 20.64 6.96 -2.92
CA SER A 136 20.80 5.97 -1.87
C SER A 136 19.99 4.70 -2.14
N GLN A 137 20.59 3.55 -1.82
CA GLN A 137 19.90 2.26 -1.89
C GLN A 137 19.00 2.00 -0.67
N ALA A 138 18.92 2.91 0.31
CA ALA A 138 18.10 2.76 1.50
C ALA A 138 16.63 2.42 1.15
N MET A 139 16.02 3.18 0.24
CA MET A 139 14.62 2.97 -0.16
C MET A 139 14.42 1.70 -0.99
N VAL A 140 15.44 1.22 -1.71
CA VAL A 140 15.39 -0.07 -2.41
C VAL A 140 15.31 -1.21 -1.41
N TYR A 141 16.12 -1.17 -0.34
CA TYR A 141 16.06 -2.18 0.71
C TYR A 141 14.80 -2.08 1.56
N LYS A 142 14.30 -0.87 1.78
CA LYS A 142 13.00 -0.66 2.42
C LYS A 142 11.86 -1.27 1.61
N ALA A 143 11.80 -0.99 0.30
CA ALA A 143 10.80 -1.59 -0.59
C ALA A 143 10.89 -3.14 -0.57
N ARG A 144 12.09 -3.72 -0.65
CA ARG A 144 12.27 -5.18 -0.51
C ARG A 144 11.83 -5.70 0.86
N LEU A 145 12.08 -4.96 1.94
CA LEU A 145 11.60 -5.31 3.28
C LEU A 145 10.06 -5.37 3.31
N GLU A 146 9.38 -4.33 2.82
CA GLU A 146 7.92 -4.25 2.78
C GLU A 146 7.32 -5.35 1.91
N GLN A 147 7.92 -5.61 0.75
CA GLN A 147 7.54 -6.72 -0.10
C GLN A 147 7.62 -8.05 0.64
N ASN A 148 8.70 -8.28 1.41
CA ASN A 148 8.84 -9.49 2.21
C ASN A 148 7.84 -9.57 3.35
N ILE A 149 7.40 -8.46 3.93
CA ILE A 149 6.31 -8.42 4.92
C ILE A 149 5.01 -8.89 4.24
N TYR A 150 4.61 -8.27 3.14
CA TYR A 150 3.39 -8.64 2.41
C TYR A 150 3.44 -10.06 1.81
N MET A 151 4.63 -10.57 1.50
CA MET A 151 4.78 -11.94 1.03
C MET A 151 4.90 -12.96 2.16
N GLY A 152 5.03 -12.56 3.43
CA GLY A 152 5.19 -13.51 4.54
C GLY A 152 6.61 -14.08 4.70
N ASN A 153 7.63 -13.44 4.12
CA ASN A 153 9.01 -13.92 4.07
C ASN A 153 9.89 -13.32 5.19
N VAL A 154 9.76 -13.87 6.41
CA VAL A 154 10.46 -13.37 7.61
C VAL A 154 11.99 -13.33 7.46
N ALA A 155 12.60 -14.36 6.85
CA ALA A 155 14.05 -14.44 6.73
C ALA A 155 14.62 -13.32 5.85
N ASP A 156 13.98 -13.02 4.73
CA ASP A 156 14.43 -11.98 3.81
C ASP A 156 14.03 -10.58 4.26
N ALA A 157 12.91 -10.43 4.98
CA ALA A 157 12.59 -9.19 5.69
C ALA A 157 13.72 -8.80 6.66
N LYS A 158 14.22 -9.72 7.49
CA LYS A 158 15.34 -9.46 8.41
C LYS A 158 16.63 -9.03 7.68
N LYS A 159 16.95 -9.66 6.55
CA LYS A 159 18.12 -9.31 5.73
C LYS A 159 18.00 -7.90 5.16
N ASN A 160 16.86 -7.57 4.56
CA ASN A 160 16.64 -6.27 3.94
C ASN A 160 16.50 -5.15 4.99
N PHE A 161 15.90 -5.45 6.15
CA PHE A 161 15.90 -4.54 7.30
C PHE A 161 17.32 -4.16 7.72
N ALA A 162 18.21 -5.15 7.90
CA ALA A 162 19.59 -4.87 8.30
C ALA A 162 20.33 -3.98 7.28
N LYS A 163 20.07 -4.19 5.99
CA LYS A 163 20.64 -3.35 4.92
C LYS A 163 20.07 -1.94 4.93
N TRP A 164 18.74 -1.79 4.96
CA TRP A 164 18.07 -0.50 5.03
C TRP A 164 18.58 0.35 6.21
N GLN A 165 18.76 -0.25 7.39
CA GLN A 165 19.28 0.44 8.57
C GLN A 165 20.77 0.80 8.49
N SER A 166 21.53 0.21 7.55
CA SER A 166 22.96 0.48 7.36
C SER A 166 23.27 1.43 6.21
N GLU A 167 22.33 1.65 5.29
CA GLU A 167 22.51 2.58 4.18
C GLU A 167 22.40 4.03 4.64
N GLU A 168 23.13 4.93 3.97
CA GLU A 168 23.03 6.37 4.20
C GLU A 168 21.68 6.89 3.68
N LYS A 169 21.07 7.81 4.42
CA LYS A 169 19.84 8.47 3.98
C LYS A 169 20.17 9.63 3.03
N ASP A 170 19.32 9.81 2.03
CA ASP A 170 19.36 10.93 1.09
C ASP A 170 17.99 11.61 0.99
N ASN A 171 17.85 12.50 0.01
CA ASN A 171 16.61 13.22 -0.27
C ASN A 171 15.49 12.32 -0.84
N MET A 172 15.73 11.02 -1.09
CA MET A 172 14.70 10.04 -1.47
C MET A 172 14.08 9.35 -0.25
N SER A 173 14.63 9.58 0.94
CA SER A 173 14.13 8.99 2.19
C SER A 173 12.71 9.43 2.52
N ASP A 174 12.00 8.57 3.24
CA ASP A 174 10.69 8.93 3.79
C ASP A 174 10.81 9.91 4.97
N CYS A 175 9.69 10.57 5.28
CA CYS A 175 9.61 11.39 6.48
C CYS A 175 9.78 10.52 7.74
N ASP A 176 10.17 11.16 8.84
CA ASP A 176 10.44 10.47 10.12
C ASP A 176 9.24 9.63 10.61
N ALA A 177 8.01 10.09 10.34
CA ALA A 177 6.79 9.37 10.71
C ALA A 177 6.64 8.06 9.92
N CYS A 178 6.82 8.09 8.61
CA CYS A 178 6.74 6.90 7.75
C CYS A 178 7.91 5.93 8.00
N GLU A 179 9.12 6.44 8.27
CA GLU A 179 10.26 5.63 8.73
C GLU A 179 9.93 4.87 10.01
N GLN A 180 9.42 5.58 11.02
CA GLN A 180 9.01 5.00 12.30
C GLN A 180 7.88 3.97 12.13
N ASN A 181 6.91 4.25 11.26
CA ASN A 181 5.82 3.33 10.93
C ASN A 181 6.35 2.03 10.30
N THR A 182 7.30 2.09 9.38
CA THR A 182 7.91 0.88 8.79
C THR A 182 8.69 0.07 9.84
N LEU A 183 9.35 0.73 10.81
CA LEU A 183 9.97 0.03 11.94
C LEU A 183 8.91 -0.74 12.76
N ILE A 184 7.78 -0.11 13.09
CA ILE A 184 6.67 -0.73 13.82
C ILE A 184 6.11 -1.92 13.03
N ALA A 185 5.86 -1.76 11.72
CA ALA A 185 5.39 -2.84 10.86
C ALA A 185 6.36 -4.04 10.84
N TYR A 186 7.67 -3.77 10.71
CA TYR A 186 8.70 -4.81 10.76
C TYR A 186 8.75 -5.56 12.09
N TYR A 187 8.80 -4.85 13.22
CA TYR A 187 8.87 -5.49 14.54
C TYR A 187 7.60 -6.28 14.86
N ASN A 188 6.42 -5.79 14.42
CA ASN A 188 5.17 -6.54 14.49
C ASN A 188 5.27 -7.83 13.66
N PHE A 189 5.78 -7.73 12.44
CA PHE A 189 5.89 -8.86 11.51
C PHE A 189 6.83 -9.97 12.02
N ILE A 190 7.95 -9.61 12.67
CA ILE A 190 8.89 -10.59 13.24
C ILE A 190 8.51 -11.06 14.65
N GLY A 191 7.40 -10.56 15.21
CA GLY A 191 6.87 -10.96 16.52
C GLY A 191 7.49 -10.27 17.74
N ASP A 192 8.25 -9.19 17.57
CA ASP A 192 8.79 -8.40 18.69
C ASP A 192 7.80 -7.31 19.10
N HIS A 193 6.68 -7.74 19.67
CA HIS A 193 5.56 -6.86 20.05
C HIS A 193 5.94 -5.87 21.16
N LYS A 194 6.92 -6.20 22.01
CA LYS A 194 7.45 -5.25 23.02
C LYS A 194 8.17 -4.09 22.36
N LYS A 195 8.90 -4.34 21.27
CA LYS A 195 9.54 -3.27 20.51
C LYS A 195 8.51 -2.39 19.81
N VAL A 196 7.44 -2.97 19.28
CA VAL A 196 6.30 -2.24 18.71
C VAL A 196 5.71 -1.26 19.72
N GLU A 197 5.39 -1.73 20.93
CA GLU A 197 4.87 -0.89 22.02
C GLU A 197 5.75 0.33 22.29
N GLN A 198 7.07 0.15 22.32
CA GLN A 198 8.01 1.24 22.56
C GLN A 198 8.05 2.24 21.40
N LEU A 199 8.09 1.73 20.18
CA LEU A 199 8.19 2.54 18.96
C LEU A 199 6.89 3.27 18.63
N ALA A 200 5.74 2.77 19.05
CA ALA A 200 4.44 3.39 18.78
C ALA A 200 4.21 4.69 19.57
N LYS A 201 4.86 4.86 20.74
CA LYS A 201 4.59 5.96 21.67
C LYS A 201 4.62 7.36 21.05
N PRO A 202 5.63 7.75 20.24
CA PRO A 202 5.67 9.08 19.64
C PRO A 202 4.48 9.33 18.70
N ILE A 203 4.09 8.32 17.91
CA ILE A 203 2.98 8.40 16.97
C ILE A 203 1.63 8.47 17.70
N LEU A 204 1.37 7.55 18.64
CA LEU A 204 0.11 7.55 19.40
C LEU A 204 -0.08 8.80 20.26
N SER A 205 1.02 9.42 20.70
CA SER A 205 0.97 10.69 21.44
C SER A 205 0.78 11.92 20.56
N GLY A 206 0.70 11.76 19.23
CA GLY A 206 0.62 12.85 18.26
C GLY A 206 1.91 13.65 18.07
N LYS A 207 3.03 13.24 18.68
CA LYS A 207 4.34 13.91 18.53
C LYS A 207 4.98 13.67 17.16
N LEU A 208 4.57 12.60 16.48
CA LEU A 208 5.07 12.23 15.16
C LEU A 208 3.90 11.86 14.26
N THR A 209 3.69 12.64 13.20
CA THR A 209 2.53 12.54 12.32
C THR A 209 2.91 12.92 10.88
N CYS A 210 2.17 12.43 9.90
CA CYS A 210 2.20 12.87 8.51
C CYS A 210 0.81 12.68 7.88
N SER A 211 0.70 12.77 6.55
CA SER A 211 -0.56 12.52 5.84
C SER A 211 -1.11 11.11 6.07
N GLU A 212 -0.26 10.08 6.18
CA GLU A 212 -0.68 8.68 6.41
C GLU A 212 -0.63 8.24 7.88
N VAL A 213 0.37 8.71 8.63
CA VAL A 213 0.61 8.33 10.03
C VAL A 213 -0.13 9.32 10.92
N PRO A 214 -1.10 8.87 11.75
CA PRO A 214 -1.08 7.58 12.44
C PRO A 214 -1.98 6.46 11.88
N HIS A 215 -2.79 6.69 10.84
CA HIS A 215 -3.79 5.73 10.35
C HIS A 215 -3.20 4.33 10.11
N THR A 216 -2.10 4.26 9.36
CA THR A 216 -1.46 2.98 9.00
C THR A 216 -0.65 2.36 10.15
N THR A 217 -0.43 3.10 11.25
CA THR A 217 0.27 2.63 12.45
C THR A 217 -0.65 1.85 13.39
N TYR A 218 -1.95 2.14 13.41
CA TYR A 218 -2.89 1.48 14.32
C TYR A 218 -2.92 -0.05 14.15
N PRO A 219 -3.06 -0.63 12.94
CA PRO A 219 -3.16 -2.08 12.80
C PRO A 219 -2.00 -2.89 13.43
N PRO A 220 -0.70 -2.63 13.12
CA PRO A 220 0.39 -3.39 13.75
C PRO A 220 0.48 -3.17 15.26
N VAL A 221 0.05 -2.02 15.77
CA VAL A 221 0.04 -1.73 17.22
C VAL A 221 -1.08 -2.49 17.93
N ILE A 222 -2.31 -2.45 17.42
CA ILE A 222 -3.45 -3.19 17.98
C ILE A 222 -3.14 -4.68 17.99
N ASN A 223 -2.63 -5.23 16.87
CA ASN A 223 -2.19 -6.61 16.81
C ASN A 223 -1.16 -6.92 17.90
N SER A 224 -0.14 -6.06 18.06
CA SER A 224 0.89 -6.26 19.08
C SER A 224 0.36 -6.22 20.51
N MET A 225 -0.61 -5.34 20.81
CA MET A 225 -1.23 -5.30 22.13
C MET A 225 -2.01 -6.58 22.44
N ILE A 226 -2.76 -7.11 21.45
CA ILE A 226 -3.44 -8.41 21.57
C ILE A 226 -2.44 -9.53 21.84
N GLN A 227 -1.32 -9.58 21.10
CA GLN A 227 -0.28 -10.62 21.27
C GLN A 227 0.43 -10.53 22.61
N LEU A 228 0.48 -9.34 23.23
CA LEU A 228 1.01 -9.14 24.59
C LEU A 228 -0.02 -9.43 25.69
N GLY A 229 -1.26 -9.79 25.34
CA GLY A 229 -2.36 -9.98 26.30
C GLY A 229 -2.91 -8.67 26.89
N LYS A 230 -2.54 -7.52 26.32
CA LYS A 230 -2.97 -6.18 26.76
C LYS A 230 -4.29 -5.81 26.09
N LEU A 231 -5.34 -6.57 26.37
CA LEU A 231 -6.61 -6.49 25.64
C LEU A 231 -7.35 -5.16 25.87
N ASP A 232 -7.31 -4.62 27.08
CA ASP A 232 -7.95 -3.34 27.40
C ASP A 232 -7.27 -2.19 26.63
N GLU A 233 -5.93 -2.14 26.64
CA GLU A 233 -5.15 -1.16 25.87
C GLU A 233 -5.40 -1.32 24.35
N ALA A 234 -5.50 -2.56 23.86
CA ALA A 234 -5.83 -2.82 22.46
C ALA A 234 -7.22 -2.28 22.08
N GLN A 235 -8.19 -2.39 22.97
CA GLN A 235 -9.55 -1.89 22.76
C GLN A 235 -9.61 -0.36 22.77
N GLU A 236 -8.86 0.31 23.66
CA GLU A 236 -8.74 1.77 23.66
C GLU A 236 -8.15 2.27 22.34
N ILE A 237 -7.03 1.68 21.91
CA ILE A 237 -6.36 2.03 20.65
C ILE A 237 -7.25 1.74 19.43
N LEU A 238 -8.04 0.65 19.47
CA LEU A 238 -9.02 0.34 18.42
C LEU A 238 -10.09 1.43 18.32
N ASN A 239 -10.62 1.91 19.45
CA ASN A 239 -11.63 2.97 19.45
C ASN A 239 -11.06 4.27 18.87
N ASP A 240 -9.84 4.65 19.27
CA ASP A 240 -9.14 5.83 18.73
C ASP A 240 -8.93 5.72 17.21
N ALA A 241 -8.57 4.52 16.73
CA ALA A 241 -8.38 4.26 15.31
C ALA A 241 -9.70 4.37 14.52
N ILE A 242 -10.80 3.83 15.05
CA ILE A 242 -12.13 3.90 14.43
C ILE A 242 -12.58 5.35 14.30
N GLU A 243 -12.49 6.13 15.38
CA GLU A 243 -12.90 7.55 15.36
C GLU A 243 -12.04 8.36 14.39
N LEU A 244 -10.73 8.14 14.36
CA LEU A 244 -9.86 8.80 13.40
C LEU A 244 -10.25 8.47 11.95
N ILE A 245 -10.51 7.19 11.63
CA ILE A 245 -10.90 6.79 10.28
C ILE A 245 -12.27 7.37 9.90
N ARG A 246 -13.22 7.44 10.84
CA ARG A 246 -14.54 8.07 10.65
C ARG A 246 -14.44 9.53 10.23
N GLU A 247 -13.51 10.27 10.82
CA GLU A 247 -13.30 11.70 10.55
C GLU A 247 -12.43 11.98 9.31
N SER A 248 -11.89 10.92 8.69
CA SER A 248 -10.90 11.03 7.62
C SER A 248 -11.49 10.93 6.21
N SER A 249 -10.66 11.17 5.21
CA SER A 249 -11.04 11.00 3.80
C SER A 249 -11.26 9.52 3.44
N GLU A 250 -11.94 9.28 2.32
CA GLU A 250 -12.18 7.92 1.77
C GLU A 250 -10.89 7.12 1.53
N HIS A 251 -9.74 7.80 1.45
CA HIS A 251 -8.43 7.18 1.30
C HIS A 251 -8.13 6.13 2.39
N PHE A 252 -8.54 6.38 3.64
CA PHE A 252 -8.26 5.49 4.78
C PHE A 252 -9.36 4.48 5.05
N LEU A 253 -10.47 4.52 4.32
CA LEU A 253 -11.66 3.74 4.64
C LEU A 253 -11.41 2.21 4.62
N TRP A 254 -10.48 1.75 3.78
CA TRP A 254 -10.11 0.33 3.72
C TRP A 254 -9.58 -0.22 5.06
N LEU A 255 -8.95 0.63 5.89
CA LEU A 255 -8.45 0.27 7.22
C LEU A 255 -9.59 -0.15 8.17
N MET A 256 -10.82 0.29 7.92
CA MET A 256 -11.98 -0.11 8.72
C MET A 256 -12.21 -1.62 8.67
N SER A 257 -11.86 -2.29 7.56
CA SER A 257 -11.90 -3.76 7.47
C SER A 257 -10.98 -4.41 8.51
N LEU A 258 -9.80 -3.86 8.74
CA LEU A 258 -8.90 -4.34 9.79
C LEU A 258 -9.44 -4.04 11.19
N MET A 259 -10.09 -2.88 11.38
CA MET A 259 -10.71 -2.54 12.67
C MET A 259 -11.84 -3.52 13.03
N ILE A 260 -12.67 -3.91 12.07
CA ILE A 260 -13.70 -4.95 12.23
C ILE A 260 -13.07 -6.28 12.62
N GLN A 261 -11.97 -6.69 11.97
CA GLN A 261 -11.24 -7.89 12.36
C GLN A 261 -10.74 -7.80 13.80
N PHE A 262 -10.16 -6.67 14.23
CA PHE A 262 -9.70 -6.50 15.60
C PHE A 262 -10.85 -6.49 16.62
N ALA A 263 -11.99 -5.88 16.29
CA ALA A 263 -13.18 -5.95 17.14
C ALA A 263 -13.62 -7.41 17.38
N MET A 264 -13.62 -8.24 16.34
CA MET A 264 -13.87 -9.68 16.47
C MET A 264 -12.84 -10.37 17.37
N ARG A 265 -11.56 -10.03 17.23
CA ARG A 265 -10.47 -10.61 18.05
C ARG A 265 -10.50 -10.20 19.51
N LEU A 266 -11.06 -9.02 19.80
CA LEU A 266 -11.32 -8.52 21.14
C LEU A 266 -12.69 -8.98 21.69
N ASN A 267 -13.34 -9.93 21.02
CA ASN A 267 -14.64 -10.48 21.39
C ASN A 267 -15.75 -9.41 21.48
N ASN A 268 -15.67 -8.38 20.64
CA ASN A 268 -16.65 -7.32 20.50
C ASN A 268 -17.41 -7.46 19.17
N GLN A 269 -18.27 -8.49 19.11
CA GLN A 269 -19.03 -8.84 17.90
C GLN A 269 -20.05 -7.76 17.53
N ASP A 270 -20.66 -7.10 18.51
CA ASP A 270 -21.66 -6.05 18.27
C ASP A 270 -21.02 -4.84 17.57
N LEU A 271 -19.84 -4.40 18.01
CA LEU A 271 -19.08 -3.35 17.33
C LEU A 271 -18.69 -3.76 15.91
N ALA A 272 -18.25 -5.01 15.71
CA ALA A 272 -17.91 -5.51 14.38
C ALA A 272 -19.11 -5.46 13.41
N LEU A 273 -20.30 -5.81 13.88
CA LEU A 273 -21.54 -5.72 13.10
C LEU A 273 -21.95 -4.26 12.83
N GLU A 274 -21.86 -3.38 13.84
CA GLU A 274 -22.14 -1.95 13.68
C GLU A 274 -21.29 -1.33 12.57
N LEU A 275 -19.98 -1.57 12.61
CA LEU A 275 -19.03 -1.05 11.61
C LEU A 275 -19.27 -1.66 10.22
N LEU A 276 -19.66 -2.93 10.12
CA LEU A 276 -20.03 -3.54 8.85
C LEU A 276 -21.30 -2.88 8.27
N ASP A 277 -22.33 -2.69 9.09
CA ASP A 277 -23.57 -2.04 8.66
C ASP A 277 -23.33 -0.60 8.21
N GLU A 278 -22.43 0.12 8.88
CA GLU A 278 -22.08 1.51 8.56
C GLU A 278 -21.22 1.63 7.29
N PHE A 279 -20.17 0.81 7.14
CA PHE A 279 -19.12 1.07 6.15
C PHE A 279 -19.06 0.12 4.96
N SER A 280 -19.67 -1.07 5.02
CA SER A 280 -19.46 -2.16 4.05
C SER A 280 -19.65 -1.72 2.59
N ASN A 281 -20.72 -0.97 2.28
CA ASN A 281 -20.99 -0.50 0.91
C ASN A 281 -19.88 0.43 0.37
N ASN A 282 -19.40 1.36 1.20
CA ASN A 282 -18.38 2.33 0.79
C ASN A 282 -16.98 1.68 0.74
N ILE A 283 -16.69 0.76 1.65
CA ILE A 283 -15.47 -0.07 1.60
C ILE A 283 -15.44 -0.83 0.27
N VAL A 284 -16.51 -1.55 -0.08
CA VAL A 284 -16.54 -2.36 -1.32
C VAL A 284 -16.32 -1.50 -2.57
N LYS A 285 -16.97 -0.33 -2.68
CA LYS A 285 -16.77 0.58 -3.84
C LYS A 285 -15.31 1.05 -3.99
N SER A 286 -14.61 1.22 -2.88
CA SER A 286 -13.24 1.74 -2.89
C SER A 286 -12.16 0.68 -3.15
N ILE A 287 -12.43 -0.60 -2.88
CA ILE A 287 -11.40 -1.64 -2.87
C ILE A 287 -11.55 -2.73 -3.93
N LYS A 288 -12.59 -2.73 -4.78
CA LYS A 288 -12.84 -3.82 -5.75
C LYS A 288 -11.67 -4.15 -6.67
N ASN A 289 -10.90 -3.15 -7.08
CA ASN A 289 -9.70 -3.30 -7.90
C ASN A 289 -8.41 -3.52 -7.08
N ASN A 290 -8.51 -3.60 -5.75
CA ASN A 290 -7.38 -3.73 -4.84
C ASN A 290 -7.46 -5.06 -4.06
N HIS A 291 -6.78 -6.09 -4.60
CA HIS A 291 -6.89 -7.48 -4.13
C HIS A 291 -6.59 -7.69 -2.64
N PHE A 292 -5.55 -7.04 -2.09
CA PHE A 292 -5.21 -7.16 -0.68
C PHE A 292 -6.28 -6.56 0.22
N GLU A 293 -6.71 -5.33 -0.05
CA GLU A 293 -7.76 -4.66 0.70
C GLU A 293 -9.08 -5.45 0.62
N TYR A 294 -9.43 -5.97 -0.57
CA TYR A 294 -10.58 -6.84 -0.74
C TYR A 294 -10.47 -8.13 0.08
N LEU A 295 -9.28 -8.74 0.17
CA LEU A 295 -9.05 -9.86 1.09
C LEU A 295 -9.30 -9.45 2.55
N GLN A 296 -8.80 -8.30 2.99
CA GLN A 296 -9.04 -7.82 4.36
C GLN A 296 -10.53 -7.61 4.66
N TYR A 297 -11.29 -7.10 3.69
CA TYR A 297 -12.75 -6.98 3.81
C TYR A 297 -13.42 -8.36 3.89
N LEU A 298 -13.05 -9.31 3.03
CA LEU A 298 -13.61 -10.66 3.07
C LEU A 298 -13.32 -11.36 4.41
N ILE A 299 -12.12 -11.19 4.96
CA ILE A 299 -11.75 -11.69 6.30
C ILE A 299 -12.64 -11.04 7.37
N ALA A 300 -12.89 -9.73 7.30
CA ALA A 300 -13.74 -9.01 8.25
C ALA A 300 -15.20 -9.51 8.24
N VAL A 301 -15.72 -9.88 7.07
CA VAL A 301 -17.11 -10.34 6.88
C VAL A 301 -17.27 -11.85 7.16
N ALA A 302 -16.20 -12.63 7.02
CA ALA A 302 -16.21 -14.09 7.11
C ALA A 302 -16.89 -14.68 8.37
N PRO A 303 -16.80 -14.07 9.58
CA PRO A 303 -17.52 -14.58 10.76
C PRO A 303 -19.04 -14.56 10.64
N PHE A 304 -19.59 -13.78 9.70
CA PHE A 304 -21.01 -13.53 9.55
C PHE A 304 -21.59 -14.06 8.23
N ASN A 305 -20.73 -14.52 7.31
CA ASN A 305 -21.13 -14.91 5.97
C ASN A 305 -20.22 -16.02 5.42
N ASP A 306 -20.81 -17.21 5.21
CA ASP A 306 -20.10 -18.39 4.71
C ASP A 306 -19.54 -18.21 3.28
N GLU A 307 -20.23 -17.47 2.41
CA GLU A 307 -19.74 -17.18 1.06
C GLU A 307 -18.50 -16.28 1.10
N ALA A 308 -18.50 -15.27 1.98
CA ALA A 308 -17.34 -14.41 2.22
C ALA A 308 -16.16 -15.21 2.78
N LEU A 309 -16.41 -16.17 3.68
CA LEU A 309 -15.36 -17.07 4.18
C LEU A 309 -14.76 -17.95 3.06
N ILE A 310 -15.60 -18.50 2.17
CA ILE A 310 -15.14 -19.28 1.01
C ILE A 310 -14.29 -18.40 0.09
N ALA A 311 -14.75 -17.19 -0.21
CA ALA A 311 -14.02 -16.24 -1.04
C ALA A 311 -12.69 -15.81 -0.40
N ALA A 312 -12.68 -15.53 0.92
CA ALA A 312 -11.47 -15.20 1.67
C ALA A 312 -10.43 -16.33 1.59
N ARG A 313 -10.86 -17.59 1.76
CA ARG A 313 -9.98 -18.77 1.63
C ARG A 313 -9.40 -18.88 0.22
N GLY A 314 -10.22 -18.70 -0.81
CA GLY A 314 -9.77 -18.76 -2.20
C GLY A 314 -8.73 -17.68 -2.51
N LEU A 315 -9.01 -16.43 -2.14
CA LEU A 315 -8.10 -15.31 -2.41
C LEU A 315 -6.82 -15.39 -1.57
N ALA A 316 -6.91 -15.75 -0.28
CA ALA A 316 -5.74 -16.02 0.56
C ALA A 316 -4.85 -17.12 -0.03
N LYS A 317 -5.46 -18.20 -0.55
CA LYS A 317 -4.73 -19.27 -1.24
C LYS A 317 -4.01 -18.75 -2.49
N ASN A 318 -4.61 -17.88 -3.29
CA ASN A 318 -3.95 -17.32 -4.47
C ASN A 318 -2.69 -16.52 -4.11
N PHE A 319 -2.75 -15.68 -3.06
CA PHE A 319 -1.57 -14.98 -2.55
C PHE A 319 -0.50 -15.95 -2.03
N ASP A 320 -0.92 -16.94 -1.24
CA ASP A 320 -0.03 -17.93 -0.64
C ASP A 320 0.65 -18.83 -1.69
N ASP A 321 -0.08 -19.24 -2.72
CA ASP A 321 0.45 -20.02 -3.85
C ASP A 321 1.51 -19.20 -4.61
N ARG A 322 1.23 -17.91 -4.90
CA ARG A 322 2.21 -17.00 -5.49
C ARG A 322 3.42 -16.84 -4.58
N ASN A 323 3.23 -16.71 -3.28
CA ASN A 323 4.30 -16.44 -2.31
C ASN A 323 5.09 -17.70 -1.89
N GLY A 324 4.57 -18.90 -2.20
CA GLY A 324 5.18 -20.17 -1.81
C GLY A 324 5.09 -20.47 -0.31
N ASN A 325 4.05 -19.98 0.38
CA ASN A 325 3.86 -20.19 1.83
C ASN A 325 2.38 -20.33 2.22
N ARG A 326 2.03 -20.07 3.49
CA ARG A 326 0.65 -20.11 4.03
C ARG A 326 0.31 -18.85 4.83
N HIS A 327 0.95 -17.73 4.52
CA HIS A 327 0.88 -16.52 5.33
C HIS A 327 -0.55 -16.01 5.52
N TYR A 328 -1.31 -15.85 4.43
CA TYR A 328 -2.65 -15.29 4.47
C TYR A 328 -3.70 -16.30 4.96
N GLN A 329 -3.57 -17.58 4.62
CA GLN A 329 -4.44 -18.59 5.20
C GLN A 329 -4.25 -18.70 6.71
N ASN A 330 -3.02 -18.60 7.22
CA ASN A 330 -2.76 -18.60 8.66
C ASN A 330 -3.35 -17.36 9.35
N GLN A 331 -3.33 -16.18 8.70
CA GLN A 331 -4.00 -14.98 9.22
C GLN A 331 -5.52 -15.18 9.32
N LEU A 332 -6.14 -15.77 8.29
CA LEU A 332 -7.56 -16.08 8.28
C LEU A 332 -7.91 -17.09 9.39
N ASP A 333 -7.12 -18.16 9.54
CA ASP A 333 -7.31 -19.17 10.60
C ASP A 333 -7.18 -18.54 12.00
N PHE A 334 -6.32 -17.54 12.17
CA PHE A 334 -6.14 -16.81 13.41
C PHE A 334 -7.37 -16.00 13.83
N LEU A 335 -8.24 -15.60 12.89
CA LEU A 335 -9.51 -14.94 13.21
C LEU A 335 -10.47 -15.86 13.96
N PHE A 336 -10.45 -17.15 13.64
CA PHE A 336 -11.33 -18.17 14.22
C PHE A 336 -10.71 -18.93 15.39
N THR A 337 -9.47 -18.60 15.75
CA THR A 337 -8.76 -19.21 16.88
C THR A 337 -8.84 -18.28 18.09
N PRO A 338 -9.28 -18.76 19.28
CA PRO A 338 -9.27 -17.94 20.48
C PRO A 338 -7.87 -17.36 20.77
N PRO A 339 -7.75 -16.10 21.24
CA PRO A 339 -6.46 -15.52 21.62
C PRO A 339 -5.75 -16.44 22.62
N THR A 340 -4.55 -16.89 22.27
CA THR A 340 -3.73 -17.68 23.18
C THR A 340 -3.04 -16.70 24.13
N LEU A 341 -3.52 -16.61 25.37
CA LEU A 341 -2.85 -15.84 26.41
C LEU A 341 -1.56 -16.60 26.80
N HIS A 342 -0.40 -16.01 26.52
CA HIS A 342 0.91 -16.56 26.91
C HIS A 342 1.36 -16.05 28.27
#